data_AF-A0A7S7WAP4-F1
#
_entry.id   AF-A0A7S7WAP4-F1
#
_cell.length_a   1.000
_cell.length_b   1.000
_cell.length_c   1.000
_cell.angle_alpha   90.00
_cell.angle_beta   90.00
_cell.angle_gamma   90.00
#
_symmetry.space_group_name_H-M   'P 1'
#
loop_
_entity.id
_entity.type
_entity.pdbx_description
1 polymer ?
#
loop_
_entity_poly.entity_id
_entity_poly.type
_entity_poly.pdbx_seq_one_letter_code
_entity_poly.pdbx_strand_id
1 'polypeptide(L)' 'MQVRGEVFDAEILSVLGKIYDEAVAALPASMRTPVNRTELAKLVLRRTAAGEAELALLRRLTVAIAPVA' A
#
# COMPACT_ATOMS: atom_id res chain seq x y z
N MET A 1 4.44 17.90 16.50
CA MET A 1 5.44 16.83 16.32
C MET A 1 4.72 15.51 16.59
N GLN A 2 4.31 14.81 15.52
CA GLN A 2 3.48 13.62 15.57
C GLN A 2 4.35 12.38 15.87
N VAL A 3 4.02 11.69 16.94
CA VAL A 3 4.25 10.24 17.06
C VAL A 3 2.93 9.67 17.56
N ARG A 4 2.00 9.38 16.65
CA ARG A 4 0.87 8.52 16.99
C ARG A 4 1.23 7.13 16.54
N GLY A 5 1.76 6.35 17.48
CA GLY A 5 1.74 4.90 17.37
C GLY A 5 0.29 4.46 17.46
N GLU A 6 -0.45 4.60 16.36
CA GLU A 6 -1.75 3.99 16.21
C GLU A 6 -1.50 2.50 15.96
N VAL A 7 -1.85 1.70 16.96
CA VAL A 7 -1.92 0.25 16.80
C VAL A 7 -3.01 0.00 15.76
N PHE A 8 -2.64 -0.52 14.59
CA PHE A 8 -3.60 -0.93 13.60
C PHE A 8 -4.46 -2.07 14.17
N ASP A 9 -5.78 -1.93 14.10
CA ASP A 9 -6.65 -3.06 14.37
C ASP A 9 -6.53 -4.12 13.25
N ALA A 10 -7.04 -5.32 13.52
CA ALA A 10 -6.94 -6.45 12.60
C ALA A 10 -7.66 -6.20 11.27
N GLU A 11 -8.72 -5.39 11.26
CA GLU A 11 -9.48 -5.06 10.06
C GLU A 11 -8.67 -4.15 9.14
N ILE A 12 -8.08 -3.09 9.70
CA ILE A 12 -7.16 -2.20 8.99
C ILE A 12 -5.95 -2.98 8.48
N LEU A 13 -5.34 -3.85 9.29
CA LEU A 13 -4.22 -4.69 8.83
C LEU A 13 -4.61 -5.60 7.67
N SER A 14 -5.84 -6.16 7.67
CA SER A 14 -6.35 -6.99 6.58
C SER A 14 -6.48 -6.18 5.28
N VAL A 15 -7.06 -4.98 5.37
CA VAL A 15 -7.17 -4.05 4.22
C VAL A 15 -5.79 -3.68 3.68
N LEU A 16 -4.82 -3.42 4.56
CA LEU A 16 -3.46 -3.08 4.15
C LEU A 16 -2.70 -4.25 3.54
N GLY A 17 -2.88 -5.46 4.06
CA GLY A 17 -2.35 -6.67 3.45
C GLY A 17 -2.86 -6.83 2.02
N LYS A 18 -4.17 -6.64 1.82
CA LYS A 18 -4.78 -6.73 0.48
C LYS A 18 -4.21 -5.68 -0.49
N ILE A 19 -4.10 -4.43 -0.06
CA ILE A 19 -3.54 -3.36 -0.90
C ILE A 19 -2.09 -3.64 -1.28
N TYR A 20 -1.31 -4.15 -0.32
CA TYR A 20 0.06 -4.55 -0.57
C TYR A 20 0.15 -5.68 -1.59
N ASP A 21 -0.68 -6.71 -1.46
CA ASP A 21 -0.71 -7.84 -2.40
C ASP A 21 -1.11 -7.40 -3.81
N GLU A 22 -2.11 -6.54 -3.94
CA GLU A 22 -2.52 -5.94 -5.21
C GLU A 22 -1.39 -5.11 -5.84
N ALA A 23 -0.69 -4.29 -5.04
CA ALA A 23 0.43 -3.48 -5.52
C ALA A 23 1.62 -4.33 -5.99
N VAL A 24 1.93 -5.43 -5.28
CA VAL A 24 2.97 -6.38 -5.70
C VAL A 24 2.57 -7.12 -6.97
N ALA A 25 1.30 -7.50 -7.11
CA ALA A 25 0.78 -8.16 -8.31
C ALA A 25 0.82 -7.22 -9.54
N ALA A 26 0.57 -5.93 -9.37
CA ALA A 26 0.64 -4.93 -10.43
C ALA A 26 2.07 -4.67 -10.93
N LEU A 27 3.10 -4.96 -10.13
CA LEU A 27 4.49 -4.81 -10.56
C LEU A 27 4.87 -5.84 -11.65
N PRO A 28 5.67 -5.44 -12.66
CA PRO A 28 6.32 -6.38 -13.57
C PRO A 28 7.18 -7.39 -12.81
N ALA A 29 7.29 -8.62 -13.31
CA ALA A 29 8.02 -9.70 -12.63
C ALA A 29 9.47 -9.33 -12.28
N SER A 30 10.16 -8.58 -13.15
CA SER A 30 11.52 -8.06 -12.92
C SER A 30 11.61 -7.07 -11.76
N MET A 31 10.50 -6.43 -11.38
CA MET A 31 10.42 -5.46 -10.29
C MET A 31 9.87 -6.05 -8.99
N ARG A 32 9.43 -7.31 -8.96
CA ARG A 32 8.93 -8.00 -7.75
C ARG A 32 10.06 -8.47 -6.82
N THR A 33 11.11 -7.67 -6.68
CA THR A 33 12.28 -7.98 -5.84
C THR A 33 11.96 -7.77 -4.36
N PRO A 34 12.70 -8.43 -3.43
CA PRO A 34 12.52 -8.22 -1.99
C PRO A 34 12.66 -6.74 -1.56
N VAL A 35 13.54 -5.99 -2.22
CA VAL A 35 13.76 -4.56 -1.98
C VAL A 35 12.51 -3.76 -2.34
N ASN A 36 11.99 -3.93 -3.56
CA ASN A 36 10.80 -3.19 -4.02
C ASN A 36 9.55 -3.56 -3.22
N ARG A 37 9.42 -4.82 -2.81
CA ARG A 37 8.36 -5.28 -1.91
C ARG A 37 8.45 -4.59 -0.55
N THR A 38 9.65 -4.45 0.02
CA THR A 38 9.85 -3.73 1.28
C THR A 38 9.50 -2.25 1.17
N GLU A 39 9.89 -1.59 0.07
CA GLU A 39 9.54 -0.19 -0.17
C GLU A 39 8.04 0.02 -0.38
N LEU A 40 7.36 -0.91 -1.08
CA LEU A 40 5.89 -0.90 -1.18
C LEU A 40 5.22 -1.05 0.20
N ALA A 41 5.68 -1.98 1.04
CA ALA A 41 5.14 -2.14 2.39
C ALA A 41 5.28 -0.85 3.21
N LYS A 42 6.45 -0.18 3.15
CA LYS A 42 6.67 1.12 3.79
C LYS A 42 5.75 2.22 3.24
N LEU A 43 5.45 2.21 1.93
CA LEU A 43 4.55 3.18 1.32
C LEU A 43 3.10 2.97 1.77
N VAL A 44 2.64 1.72 1.82
CA VAL A 44 1.31 1.33 2.29
C VAL A 44 1.12 1.73 3.75
N LEU A 45 2.08 1.40 4.62
CA LEU A 45 2.03 1.71 6.06
C LEU A 45 2.17 3.21 6.36
N ARG A 46 2.89 3.98 5.54
CA ARG A 46 3.03 5.43 5.76
C ARG A 46 1.77 6.21 5.40
N ARG A 47 1.02 5.76 4.40
CA ARG A 47 -0.20 6.45 3.95
C ARG A 47 -1.39 6.26 4.90
N THR A 48 -1.40 5.22 5.71
CA THR A 48 -2.42 5.05 6.75
C THR A 48 -2.23 5.98 7.93
N ALA A 49 -0.98 6.29 8.29
CA ALA A 49 -0.67 7.31 9.27
C ALA A 49 -1.12 8.73 8.86
N ALA A 50 -1.48 8.91 7.59
CA ALA A 50 -1.89 10.17 7.00
C ALA A 50 -3.43 10.27 6.76
N GLY A 51 -4.16 9.15 6.90
CA GLY A 51 -5.63 9.09 6.95
C GLY A 51 -6.30 8.48 5.70
N GLU A 52 -7.60 8.16 5.84
CA GLU A 52 -8.47 7.51 4.84
C GLU A 52 -8.39 8.12 3.43
N ALA A 53 -8.21 9.45 3.33
CA ALA A 53 -8.12 10.15 2.05
C ALA A 53 -6.89 9.74 1.21
N GLU A 54 -5.75 9.44 1.85
CA GLU A 54 -4.51 9.04 1.16
C GLU A 54 -4.52 7.57 0.74
N LEU A 55 -5.26 6.74 1.48
CA LEU A 55 -5.59 5.36 1.14
C LEU A 55 -6.45 5.30 -0.13
N ALA A 56 -7.48 6.14 -0.21
CA ALA A 56 -8.30 6.28 -1.42
C ALA A 56 -7.47 6.72 -2.64
N LEU A 57 -6.50 7.60 -2.43
CA LEU A 57 -5.62 8.10 -3.48
C LEU A 57 -4.62 7.05 -3.97
N LEU A 58 -4.09 6.22 -3.05
CA LEU A 58 -3.24 5.07 -3.41
C LEU A 58 -4.03 4.08 -4.27
N ARG A 59 -5.23 3.71 -3.84
CA ARG A 59 -6.09 2.78 -4.59
C ARG A 59 -6.40 3.30 -5.99
N ARG A 60 -6.68 4.59 -6.14
CA ARG A 60 -6.88 5.22 -7.46
C ARG A 60 -5.61 5.20 -8.32
N LEU A 61 -4.45 5.41 -7.71
CA LEU A 61 -3.18 5.32 -8.42
C LEU A 61 -2.91 3.88 -8.90
N THR A 62 -3.15 2.87 -8.05
CA THR A 62 -2.98 1.45 -8.42
C THR A 62 -3.87 1.07 -9.59
N VAL A 63 -5.12 1.55 -9.62
CA VAL A 63 -6.03 1.35 -10.76
C VAL A 63 -5.53 2.08 -12.02
N ALA A 64 -5.02 3.30 -11.88
CA ALA A 64 -4.56 4.10 -13.02
C ALA A 64 -3.28 3.55 -13.68
N ILE A 65 -2.42 2.88 -12.91
CA ILE A 65 -1.17 2.29 -13.41
C ILE A 65 -1.32 0.81 -13.78
N ALA A 66 -2.44 0.18 -13.45
CA ALA A 66 -2.74 -1.17 -13.91
C ALA A 66 -2.95 -1.11 -15.44
N PRO A 67 -2.39 -2.08 -16.19
CA PRO A 67 -2.59 -2.09 -17.64
C PRO A 67 -4.08 -2.28 -17.92
N VAL A 68 -4.65 -1.40 -18.74
CA VAL A 68 -5.96 -1.63 -19.37
C VAL A 68 -5.80 -2.91 -20.18
N ALA A 69 -6.51 -3.96 -19.75
CA ALA A 69 -6.63 -5.20 -20.50
C ALA A 69 -7.53 -4.99 -21.73
#